data_AF-A0A080YYX8-F1
#
_entry.id   AF-A0A080YYX8-F1
#
_cell.length_a   1.000
_cell.length_b   1.000
_cell.length_c   1.000
_cell.angle_alpha   90.00
_cell.angle_beta   90.00
_cell.angle_gamma   90.00
#
_symmetry.space_group_name_H-M   'P 1'
#
loop_
_entity.id
_entity.type
_entity.pdbx_description
1 polymer ?
#
loop_
_entity_poly.entity_id
_entity_poly.type
_entity_poly.pdbx_seq_one_letter_code
_entity_poly.pdbx_strand_id
1 'polypeptide(L)'
;MTAASSIASKPSLLGECVVYLGVLNYFFTVDESTPIVSKIGTEIGRLQLCITPYVTAVQVPAHLEGEFVPYTRTDVDSPEEQIHEFMDRSVQYRVQLSELSHLTPQRFSHVSVRYTFFRETSTQTPRFHVDSDGDSVPLDLEFRHVVDVSDALVKYVAGSNLSIEILGHMSE
;
A
#
# COMPACT_ATOMS: atom_id res chain seq x y z
N MET A 1 29.60 27.29 -20.04
CA MET A 1 28.29 27.15 -19.39
C MET A 1 28.17 25.72 -18.91
N THR A 2 28.57 25.45 -17.68
CA THR A 2 28.50 24.13 -17.04
C THR A 2 27.13 23.98 -16.42
N ALA A 3 26.35 23.01 -16.90
CA ALA A 3 25.08 22.63 -16.32
C ALA A 3 25.30 22.18 -14.87
N ALA A 4 24.67 22.88 -13.93
CA ALA A 4 24.54 22.43 -12.57
C ALA A 4 23.67 21.15 -12.60
N SER A 5 24.31 20.00 -12.45
CA SER A 5 23.63 18.76 -12.10
C SER A 5 23.00 19.01 -10.73
N SER A 6 21.68 19.19 -10.65
CA SER A 6 21.00 19.23 -9.36
C SER A 6 21.27 17.88 -8.69
N ILE A 7 21.98 17.90 -7.57
CA ILE A 7 22.08 16.72 -6.73
C ILE A 7 20.70 16.65 -6.08
N ALA A 8 19.80 15.88 -6.68
CA ALA A 8 18.50 15.61 -6.08
C ALA A 8 18.77 15.06 -4.67
N SER A 9 18.47 15.85 -3.65
CA SER A 9 18.73 15.47 -2.27
C SER A 9 17.98 14.20 -1.96
N LYS A 10 18.68 13.18 -1.43
CA LYS A 10 18.04 11.93 -0.99
C LYS A 10 16.91 12.27 -0.01
N PRO A 11 15.70 11.72 -0.18
CA PRO A 11 14.60 12.01 0.72
C PRO A 11 14.89 11.52 2.14
N SER A 12 14.35 12.23 3.12
CA SER A 12 14.51 11.94 4.54
C SER A 12 13.35 11.09 5.04
N LEU A 13 13.63 9.95 5.66
CA LEU A 13 12.60 9.13 6.32
C LEU A 13 12.06 9.87 7.54
N LEU A 14 10.76 10.19 7.52
CA LEU A 14 10.05 10.87 8.61
C LEU A 14 9.52 9.87 9.63
N GLY A 15 8.87 8.82 9.13
CA GLY A 15 8.29 7.75 9.93
C GLY A 15 7.75 6.63 9.05
N GLU A 16 7.21 5.61 9.71
CA GLU A 16 6.68 4.40 9.07
C GLU A 16 5.27 4.11 9.58
N CYS A 17 4.41 3.62 8.69
CA CYS A 17 3.12 3.02 9.02
C CYS A 17 3.25 1.51 8.92
N VAL A 18 2.54 0.77 9.78
CA VAL A 18 2.51 -0.69 9.74
C VAL A 18 1.06 -1.14 9.62
N VAL A 19 0.73 -1.80 8.52
CA VAL A 19 -0.63 -2.27 8.20
C VAL A 19 -0.68 -3.78 8.35
N TYR A 20 -1.63 -4.29 9.13
CA TYR A 20 -1.81 -5.74 9.32
C TYR A 20 -2.57 -6.35 8.13
N LEU A 21 -2.00 -7.39 7.53
CA LEU A 21 -2.54 -7.98 6.30
C LEU A 21 -3.46 -9.20 6.54
N GLY A 22 -3.60 -9.68 7.78
CA GLY A 22 -4.22 -10.98 8.07
C GLY A 22 -5.64 -11.15 7.54
N VAL A 23 -6.42 -10.08 7.49
CA VAL A 23 -7.81 -10.11 6.98
C VAL A 23 -7.87 -10.35 5.46
N LEU A 24 -6.80 -10.02 4.73
CA LEU A 24 -6.68 -10.29 3.29
C LEU A 24 -6.68 -11.80 2.99
N ASN A 25 -6.30 -12.65 3.97
CA ASN A 25 -6.36 -14.10 3.83
C ASN A 25 -7.79 -14.60 3.55
N TYR A 26 -8.80 -13.83 3.95
CA TYR A 26 -10.23 -14.12 3.78
C TYR A 26 -10.89 -13.18 2.75
N PHE A 27 -10.07 -12.54 1.90
CA PHE A 27 -10.51 -11.57 0.91
C PHE A 27 -11.25 -10.34 1.49
N PHE A 28 -11.12 -10.07 2.78
CA PHE A 28 -11.66 -8.84 3.36
C PHE A 28 -10.80 -7.64 2.99
N THR A 29 -11.45 -6.49 2.85
CA THR A 29 -10.76 -5.23 2.59
C THR A 29 -10.12 -4.72 3.88
N VAL A 30 -8.88 -4.24 3.79
CA VAL A 30 -8.27 -3.42 4.83
C VAL A 30 -8.65 -1.98 4.52
N ASP A 31 -9.31 -1.27 5.43
CA ASP A 31 -9.62 0.16 5.29
C ASP A 31 -9.33 0.83 6.64
N GLU A 32 -8.20 1.52 6.71
CA GLU A 32 -7.63 1.97 7.98
C GLU A 32 -7.01 3.36 7.89
N SER A 33 -7.16 4.10 9.00
CA SER A 33 -6.34 5.27 9.32
C SER A 33 -5.16 4.84 10.18
N THR A 34 -4.03 4.54 9.55
CA THR A 34 -2.86 3.96 10.20
C THR A 34 -1.93 5.05 10.75
N PRO A 35 -1.48 4.96 12.02
CA PRO A 35 -0.55 5.92 12.58
C PRO A 35 0.83 5.85 11.91
N ILE A 36 1.39 7.03 11.61
CA ILE A 36 2.76 7.21 11.18
C ILE A 36 3.63 7.33 12.43
N VAL A 37 4.55 6.41 12.63
CA VAL A 37 5.43 6.40 13.81
C VAL A 37 6.85 6.78 13.40
N SER A 38 7.41 7.79 14.05
CA SER A 38 8.80 8.20 13.87
C SER A 38 9.79 7.17 14.41
N LYS A 39 11.07 7.31 14.05
CA LYS A 39 12.13 6.41 14.55
C LYS A 39 12.27 6.33 16.07
N ILE A 40 11.80 7.36 16.79
CA ILE A 40 11.84 7.41 18.26
C ILE A 40 10.57 6.87 18.92
N GLY A 41 9.62 6.35 18.14
CA GLY A 41 8.38 5.74 18.64
C GLY A 41 7.23 6.72 18.87
N THR A 42 7.35 7.96 18.42
CA THR A 42 6.27 8.97 18.53
C THR A 42 5.37 8.92 17.29
N GLU A 43 4.05 8.89 17.48
CA GLU A 43 3.07 9.14 16.41
C GLU A 43 3.23 10.57 15.91
N ILE A 44 3.49 10.72 14.61
CA ILE A 44 3.75 12.00 13.97
C ILE A 44 2.72 12.33 12.89
N GLY A 45 1.64 11.57 12.76
CA GLY A 45 0.58 11.77 11.77
C GLY A 45 -0.14 10.46 11.47
N ARG A 46 -1.02 10.48 10.47
CA ARG A 46 -1.80 9.31 10.03
C ARG A 46 -1.88 9.23 8.52
N LEU A 47 -1.95 8.01 8.00
CA LEU A 47 -2.15 7.70 6.59
C LEU A 47 -3.47 6.94 6.45
N GLN A 48 -4.42 7.47 5.68
CA GLN A 48 -5.62 6.75 5.29
C GLN A 48 -5.31 5.89 4.06
N LEU A 49 -5.55 4.59 4.18
CA LEU A 49 -5.32 3.64 3.10
C LEU A 49 -6.39 2.56 3.05
N CYS A 50 -6.58 2.02 1.85
CA CYS A 50 -7.45 0.89 1.59
C CYS A 50 -6.70 -0.17 0.78
N ILE A 51 -6.79 -1.44 1.16
CA ILE A 51 -6.25 -2.58 0.40
C ILE A 51 -7.40 -3.52 0.08
N THR A 52 -7.79 -3.57 -1.20
CA THR A 52 -8.90 -4.40 -1.67
C THR A 52 -8.37 -5.57 -2.51
N PRO A 53 -8.71 -6.82 -2.18
CA PRO A 53 -8.39 -7.99 -3.00
C PRO A 53 -9.40 -8.20 -4.14
N TYR A 54 -8.90 -8.57 -5.30
CA TYR A 54 -9.66 -8.90 -6.51
C TYR A 54 -9.23 -10.27 -7.03
N VAL A 55 -10.19 -11.06 -7.48
CA VAL A 55 -9.98 -12.40 -8.04
C VAL A 55 -10.26 -12.40 -9.54
N THR A 56 -9.74 -13.39 -10.25
CA THR A 56 -10.03 -13.54 -11.68
C THR A 56 -11.48 -13.97 -11.90
N ALA A 57 -12.22 -13.26 -12.78
CA ALA A 57 -13.66 -13.47 -13.01
C ALA A 57 -14.00 -14.84 -13.64
N VAL A 58 -13.04 -15.45 -14.32
CA VAL A 58 -13.15 -16.76 -14.96
C VAL A 58 -11.87 -17.52 -14.66
N GLN A 59 -11.96 -18.85 -14.53
CA GLN A 59 -10.79 -19.74 -14.50
C GLN A 59 -10.09 -19.71 -15.87
N VAL A 60 -9.50 -18.57 -16.21
CA VAL A 60 -8.69 -18.41 -17.41
C VAL A 60 -7.31 -18.95 -17.07
N PRO A 61 -6.70 -19.79 -17.92
CA PRO A 61 -5.32 -20.20 -17.74
C PRO A 61 -4.40 -18.99 -17.53
N ALA A 62 -3.41 -19.11 -16.64
CA ALA A 62 -2.53 -18.03 -16.17
C ALA A 62 -1.77 -17.22 -17.26
N HIS A 63 -1.84 -17.65 -18.52
CA HIS A 63 -1.20 -17.02 -19.68
C HIS A 63 -2.13 -16.10 -20.51
N LEU A 64 -3.38 -15.90 -20.10
CA LEU A 64 -4.31 -14.96 -20.71
C LEU A 64 -4.72 -13.89 -19.69
N GLU A 65 -4.79 -12.63 -20.12
CA GLU A 65 -5.22 -11.51 -19.27
C GLU A 65 -6.71 -11.69 -18.88
N GLY A 66 -6.93 -12.24 -17.68
CA GLY A 66 -8.26 -12.31 -17.07
C GLY A 66 -8.66 -10.97 -16.46
N GLU A 67 -9.96 -10.66 -16.50
CA GLU A 67 -10.51 -9.51 -15.79
C GLU A 67 -10.50 -9.78 -14.27
N PHE A 68 -9.96 -8.84 -13.51
CA PHE A 68 -9.96 -8.86 -12.05
C PHE A 68 -11.22 -8.18 -11.51
N VAL A 69 -12.03 -8.94 -10.77
CA VAL A 69 -13.29 -8.48 -10.17
C VAL A 69 -13.23 -8.58 -8.64
N PRO A 70 -13.97 -7.72 -7.92
CA PRO A 70 -14.06 -7.82 -6.46
C PRO A 70 -14.49 -9.23 -6.06
N TYR A 71 -13.83 -9.80 -5.05
CA TYR A 71 -14.25 -11.07 -4.51
C TYR A 71 -15.69 -10.95 -3.98
N THR A 72 -16.56 -11.81 -4.48
CA THR A 72 -17.95 -11.92 -4.01
C THR A 72 -18.11 -13.32 -3.46
N ARG A 73 -18.46 -13.41 -2.17
CA ARG A 73 -18.69 -14.70 -1.53
C ARG A 73 -19.88 -15.38 -2.20
N THR A 74 -19.63 -16.58 -2.72
CA THR A 74 -20.62 -17.35 -3.49
C THR A 74 -21.73 -17.92 -2.60
N ASP A 75 -21.39 -18.29 -1.37
CA ASP A 75 -22.30 -18.89 -0.39
C ASP A 75 -21.96 -18.41 1.03
N VAL A 76 -22.96 -17.83 1.71
CA VAL A 76 -22.83 -17.28 3.06
C VAL A 76 -22.85 -18.39 4.12
N ASP A 77 -23.45 -19.54 3.81
CA ASP A 77 -23.57 -20.69 4.72
C ASP A 77 -22.33 -21.60 4.69
N SER A 78 -21.52 -21.50 3.64
CA SER A 78 -20.22 -22.17 3.53
C SER A 78 -19.17 -21.52 4.43
N PRO A 79 -18.12 -22.23 4.90
CA PRO A 79 -17.00 -21.62 5.62
C PRO A 79 -16.35 -20.49 4.79
N GLU A 80 -15.70 -19.54 5.46
CA GLU A 80 -15.02 -18.45 4.78
C GLU A 80 -13.92 -18.98 3.85
N GLU A 81 -14.06 -18.70 2.55
CA GLU A 81 -13.03 -19.04 1.58
C GLU A 81 -11.75 -18.30 1.92
N GLN A 82 -10.63 -19.02 1.90
CA GLN A 82 -9.32 -18.47 2.16
C GLN A 82 -8.48 -18.44 0.90
N ILE A 83 -7.46 -17.58 0.90
CA ILE A 83 -6.57 -17.41 -0.25
C ILE A 83 -5.88 -18.72 -0.69
N HIS A 84 -5.64 -19.65 0.22
CA HIS A 84 -5.04 -20.95 -0.11
C HIS A 84 -5.94 -21.82 -1.01
N GLU A 85 -7.23 -21.52 -1.12
CA GLU A 85 -8.16 -22.20 -2.03
C GLU A 85 -8.02 -21.70 -3.48
N PHE A 86 -7.29 -20.60 -3.67
CA PHE A 86 -6.99 -19.98 -4.97
C PHE A 86 -5.58 -20.34 -5.48
N MET A 87 -4.94 -21.40 -4.95
CA MET A 87 -3.66 -21.88 -5.46
C MET A 87 -3.69 -22.07 -6.98
N ASP A 88 -2.55 -21.79 -7.63
CA ASP A 88 -2.37 -21.81 -9.08
C ASP A 88 -3.20 -20.76 -9.86
N ARG A 89 -3.79 -19.79 -9.16
CA ARG A 89 -4.46 -18.61 -9.74
C ARG A 89 -3.72 -17.34 -9.36
N SER A 90 -4.02 -16.25 -10.06
CA SER A 90 -3.54 -14.92 -9.70
C SER A 90 -4.62 -14.14 -8.94
N VAL A 91 -4.20 -13.32 -7.99
CA VAL A 91 -5.03 -12.37 -7.23
C VAL A 91 -4.43 -10.98 -7.43
N GLN A 92 -5.28 -9.96 -7.53
CA GLN A 92 -4.85 -8.57 -7.59
C GLN A 92 -5.18 -7.86 -6.28
N TYR A 93 -4.18 -7.24 -5.65
CA TYR A 93 -4.38 -6.32 -4.54
C TYR A 93 -4.33 -4.89 -5.05
N ARG A 94 -5.36 -4.11 -4.77
CA ARG A 94 -5.39 -2.67 -5.05
C ARG A 94 -5.12 -1.93 -3.77
N VAL A 95 -3.98 -1.26 -3.70
CA VAL A 95 -3.56 -0.41 -2.58
C VAL A 95 -3.89 1.03 -2.93
N GLN A 96 -4.87 1.59 -2.25
CA GLN A 96 -5.31 2.97 -2.40
C GLN A 96 -4.78 3.82 -1.24
N LEU A 97 -4.11 4.92 -1.57
CA LEU A 97 -3.65 5.92 -0.60
C LEU A 97 -4.55 7.15 -0.76
N SER A 98 -5.31 7.48 0.27
CA SER A 98 -6.36 8.49 0.18
C SER A 98 -5.88 9.85 0.64
N GLU A 99 -5.34 9.92 1.85
CA GLU A 99 -4.90 11.18 2.46
C GLU A 99 -3.86 10.92 3.55
N LEU A 100 -3.06 11.95 3.82
CA LEU A 100 -2.19 12.04 4.96
C LEU A 100 -2.70 13.18 5.85
N SER A 101 -2.86 12.90 7.14
CA SER A 101 -3.41 13.88 8.09
C SER A 101 -2.52 14.06 9.31
N HIS A 102 -2.53 15.27 9.87
CA HIS A 102 -1.90 15.63 11.13
C HIS A 102 -0.40 15.32 11.18
N LEU A 103 0.30 15.45 10.05
CA LEU A 103 1.75 15.32 10.04
C LEU A 103 2.34 16.40 10.94
N THR A 104 3.00 16.02 12.03
CA THR A 104 3.63 16.98 12.95
C THR A 104 4.50 17.93 12.13
N PRO A 105 4.35 19.27 12.28
CA PRO A 105 5.00 20.24 11.42
C PRO A 105 6.48 19.92 11.20
N GLN A 106 6.80 19.54 9.97
CA GLN A 106 8.16 19.22 9.56
C GLN A 106 8.75 20.37 8.73
N ARG A 107 10.07 20.32 8.52
CA ARG A 107 10.76 21.20 7.56
C ARG A 107 10.41 20.90 6.08
N PHE A 108 9.52 19.94 5.82
CA PHE A 108 9.20 19.44 4.50
C PHE A 108 7.76 19.79 4.15
N SER A 109 7.56 20.54 3.06
CA SER A 109 6.25 20.80 2.46
C SER A 109 5.86 19.77 1.41
N HIS A 110 6.80 18.91 1.00
CA HIS A 110 6.57 17.86 0.03
C HIS A 110 6.99 16.51 0.60
N VAL A 111 6.11 15.53 0.46
CA VAL A 111 6.34 14.17 0.94
C VAL A 111 6.06 13.15 -0.17
N SER A 112 6.55 11.94 -0.02
CA SER A 112 6.13 10.78 -0.82
C SER A 112 6.00 9.56 0.09
N VAL A 113 5.25 8.58 -0.36
CA VAL A 113 5.06 7.30 0.33
C VAL A 113 5.83 6.22 -0.41
N ARG A 114 6.45 5.29 0.31
CA ARG A 114 7.18 4.15 -0.27
C ARG A 114 6.90 2.85 0.47
N TYR A 115 6.70 1.76 -0.25
CA TYR A 115 6.55 0.43 0.31
C TYR A 115 6.99 -0.65 -0.68
N THR A 116 6.99 -1.91 -0.23
CA THR A 116 7.20 -3.08 -1.09
C THR A 116 6.12 -4.09 -0.79
N PHE A 117 5.22 -4.33 -1.74
CA PHE A 117 4.20 -5.37 -1.63
C PHE A 117 4.77 -6.70 -2.10
N PHE A 118 4.54 -7.77 -1.32
CA PHE A 118 4.88 -9.16 -1.65
C PHE A 118 6.01 -9.40 -2.68
N ARG A 119 7.28 -9.27 -2.27
CA ARG A 119 8.48 -9.57 -3.10
C ARG A 119 8.59 -8.79 -4.43
N GLU A 120 7.73 -7.81 -4.67
CA GLU A 120 7.82 -6.94 -5.85
C GLU A 120 8.94 -5.90 -5.69
N THR A 121 9.13 -5.09 -6.73
CA THR A 121 9.95 -3.88 -6.65
C THR A 121 9.29 -2.85 -5.75
N SER A 122 10.12 -2.01 -5.11
CA SER A 122 9.61 -0.92 -4.27
C SER A 122 8.71 0.02 -5.07
N THR A 123 7.51 0.25 -4.56
CA THR A 123 6.53 1.21 -5.06
C THR A 123 6.72 2.53 -4.32
N GLN A 124 6.84 3.62 -5.06
CA GLN A 124 6.94 4.97 -4.49
C GLN A 124 5.98 5.92 -5.21
N THR A 125 5.25 6.71 -4.44
CA THR A 125 4.33 7.71 -4.98
C THR A 125 5.09 8.89 -5.61
N PRO A 126 4.45 9.65 -6.51
CA PRO A 126 4.84 11.02 -6.78
C PRO A 126 4.92 11.83 -5.48
N ARG A 127 5.69 12.93 -5.52
CA ARG A 127 5.72 13.90 -4.42
C ARG A 127 4.38 14.62 -4.35
N PHE A 128 3.83 14.77 -3.16
CA PHE A 128 2.62 15.54 -2.91
C PHE A 128 2.84 16.53 -1.77
N HIS A 129 2.09 17.62 -1.81
CA HIS A 129 2.20 18.71 -0.85
C HIS A 129 1.47 18.37 0.46
N VAL A 130 2.04 18.80 1.58
CA VAL A 130 1.40 18.85 2.89
C VAL A 130 1.38 20.29 3.37
N ASP A 131 0.24 20.74 3.88
CA ASP A 131 0.06 22.12 4.34
C ASP A 131 0.68 22.38 5.71
N SER A 132 0.45 23.58 6.25
CA SER A 132 0.97 23.99 7.56
C SER A 132 0.36 23.22 8.73
N ASP A 133 -0.82 22.65 8.56
CA ASP A 133 -1.51 21.84 9.57
C ASP A 133 -1.08 20.36 9.48
N GLY A 134 -0.29 20.02 8.47
CA GLY A 134 0.26 18.68 8.25
C GLY A 134 -0.66 17.78 7.42
N ASP A 135 -1.64 18.38 6.74
CA ASP A 135 -2.63 17.65 5.96
C ASP A 135 -2.28 17.70 4.46
N SER A 136 -2.50 16.59 3.77
CA SER A 136 -2.40 16.53 2.32
C SER A 136 -3.75 16.85 1.68
N VAL A 137 -3.71 17.28 0.42
CA VAL A 137 -4.89 17.16 -0.44
C VAL A 137 -5.22 15.67 -0.66
N PRO A 138 -6.46 15.32 -1.05
CA PRO A 138 -6.78 13.96 -1.48
C PRO A 138 -5.83 13.49 -2.57
N LEU A 139 -5.23 12.32 -2.37
CA LEU A 139 -4.17 11.79 -3.22
C LEU A 139 -4.71 11.01 -4.41
N ASP A 140 -5.84 10.31 -4.24
CA ASP A 140 -6.48 9.45 -5.25
C ASP A 140 -5.48 8.53 -5.99
N LEU A 141 -4.55 7.95 -5.23
CA LEU A 141 -3.51 7.07 -5.76
C LEU A 141 -3.88 5.61 -5.56
N GLU A 142 -3.97 4.85 -6.65
CA GLU A 142 -4.18 3.40 -6.63
C GLU A 142 -3.00 2.67 -7.28
N PHE A 143 -2.43 1.69 -6.57
CA PHE A 143 -1.41 0.79 -7.07
C PHE A 143 -1.96 -0.63 -7.12
N ARG A 144 -1.72 -1.33 -8.24
CA ARG A 144 -2.23 -2.67 -8.50
C ARG A 144 -1.10 -3.69 -8.46
N HIS A 145 -1.22 -4.66 -7.57
CA HIS A 145 -0.24 -5.73 -7.35
C HIS A 145 -0.86 -7.07 -7.74
N VAL A 146 -0.48 -7.59 -8.91
CA VAL A 146 -0.97 -8.88 -9.40
C VAL A 146 0.03 -9.96 -9.00
N VAL A 147 -0.41 -10.91 -8.19
CA VAL A 147 0.45 -11.92 -7.58
C VAL A 147 -0.14 -13.31 -7.76
N ASP A 148 0.71 -14.28 -8.09
CA ASP A 148 0.31 -15.68 -8.14
C ASP A 148 0.20 -16.25 -6.72
N VAL A 149 -0.91 -16.94 -6.49
CA VAL A 149 -1.17 -17.57 -5.20
C VAL A 149 -0.24 -18.74 -5.01
N SER A 150 0.54 -18.65 -3.93
CA SER A 150 1.55 -19.62 -3.52
C SER A 150 1.59 -19.70 -2.00
N ASP A 151 2.21 -20.76 -1.45
CA ASP A 151 2.46 -20.87 -0.01
C ASP A 151 3.16 -19.64 0.58
N ALA A 152 4.03 -19.01 -0.21
CA ALA A 152 4.73 -17.79 0.20
C ALA A 152 3.77 -16.62 0.33
N LEU A 153 2.82 -16.47 -0.59
CA LEU A 153 1.79 -15.43 -0.52
C LEU A 153 0.86 -15.67 0.66
N VAL A 154 0.37 -16.91 0.83
CA VAL A 154 -0.49 -17.29 1.97
C VAL A 154 0.17 -16.91 3.30
N LYS A 155 1.46 -17.26 3.49
CA LYS A 155 2.22 -16.90 4.69
C LYS A 155 2.43 -15.39 4.83
N TYR A 156 2.64 -14.69 3.72
CA TYR A 156 2.81 -13.24 3.72
C TYR A 156 1.54 -12.55 4.20
N VAL A 157 0.38 -12.83 3.60
CA VAL A 157 -0.87 -12.17 3.97
C VAL A 157 -1.36 -12.58 5.36
N ALA A 158 -1.23 -13.86 5.74
CA ALA A 158 -1.72 -14.33 7.04
C ALA A 158 -0.86 -13.89 8.23
N GLY A 159 0.45 -13.68 8.03
CA GLY A 159 1.41 -13.54 9.13
C GLY A 159 2.30 -12.29 9.08
N SER A 160 2.21 -11.46 8.04
CA SER A 160 3.08 -10.28 7.88
C SER A 160 2.30 -8.97 7.91
N ASN A 161 3.06 -7.88 7.98
CA ASN A 161 2.56 -6.53 7.86
C ASN A 161 3.14 -5.87 6.61
N LEU A 162 2.42 -4.90 6.06
CA LEU A 162 2.98 -3.96 5.09
C LEU A 162 3.59 -2.78 5.84
N SER A 163 4.91 -2.61 5.73
CA SER A 163 5.59 -1.39 6.20
C SER A 163 5.57 -0.34 5.08
N ILE A 164 5.15 0.87 5.44
CA ILE A 164 4.98 1.99 4.53
C ILE A 164 5.78 3.17 5.07
N GLU A 165 6.82 3.57 4.35
CA GLU A 165 7.69 4.69 4.70
C GLU A 165 7.10 6.03 4.21
N ILE A 166 7.13 7.03 5.09
CA ILE A 166 6.82 8.42 4.76
C ILE A 166 8.13 9.21 4.60
N LEU A 167 8.31 9.79 3.43
CA LEU A 167 9.58 10.38 3.00
C LEU A 167 9.42 11.89 2.75
N GLY A 168 10.16 12.73 3.46
CA GLY A 168 10.20 14.18 3.26
C GLY A 168 11.22 14.60 2.21
N HIS A 169 10.84 15.54 1.35
CA HIS A 169 11.68 16.10 0.29
C HIS A 169 11.93 17.58 0.58
N MET A 170 13.20 18.00 0.53
CA MET A 170 13.54 19.41 0.61
C MET A 170 12.96 20.13 -0.62
N SER A 171 12.41 21.32 -0.40
CA SER A 171 12.06 22.24 -1.50
C SER A 171 13.34 22.56 -2.28
N GLU A 172 13.32 22.39 -3.61
CA GLU A 172 14.38 22.93 -4.48
C GLU A 172 14.31 24.46 -4.53
#